data_AF-A0A938B895-F1
#
_entry.id   AF-A0A938B895-F1
#
_cell.length_a   1.000
_cell.length_b   1.000
_cell.length_c   1.000
_cell.angle_alpha   90.00
_cell.angle_beta   90.00
_cell.angle_gamma   90.00
#
_symmetry.space_group_name_H-M   'P 1'
#
loop_
_entity.id
_entity.type
_entity.pdbx_description
1 polymer ?
#
loop_
_entity_poly.entity_id
_entity_poly.type
_entity_poly.pdbx_seq_one_letter_code
_entity_poly.pdbx_strand_id
1 'polypeptide(L)'
;MADLLFVDTSIQISKVLGAEEQKARILTRLERAEHVVTSSYVLMEFNRRILSDAVWLHSLMKDIRRLAELLRRIAQDGFGRQKYNTILIFSKLLGEHSDGTLVMDTPEIWRKLVKGLEDFIDWQLHRQFLMGIDLTFPSLMNTTECSIAHQFPTKRQTKEGKAEYVYRYTCRREEVHCRLPQLLQEHADELLTLERILDGQGANAELRKAFSALSQIREHKEGWNATKGSKNCWRLGDVIITLEIPEGYTLLTTNARHFLPLCEVLGKRCEILFLMSDE
;
A
#
# COMPACT_ATOMS: atom_id res chain seq x y z
N MET A 1 -14.89 -26.39 1.92
CA MET A 1 -13.62 -25.82 2.42
C MET A 1 -13.95 -24.44 2.96
N ALA A 2 -13.36 -24.05 4.10
CA ALA A 2 -13.52 -22.71 4.67
C ALA A 2 -13.13 -21.64 3.63
N ASP A 3 -13.90 -20.54 3.56
CA ASP A 3 -13.61 -19.41 2.67
C ASP A 3 -12.70 -18.42 3.39
N LEU A 4 -11.38 -18.68 3.31
CA LEU A 4 -10.34 -17.92 3.98
C LEU A 4 -9.64 -16.98 2.98
N LEU A 5 -9.64 -15.68 3.26
CA LEU A 5 -9.10 -14.65 2.38
C LEU A 5 -7.87 -13.96 2.97
N PHE A 6 -6.84 -13.80 2.15
CA PHE A 6 -5.73 -12.90 2.41
C PHE A 6 -5.84 -11.70 1.45
N VAL A 7 -5.83 -10.47 1.95
CA VAL A 7 -5.96 -9.26 1.11
C VAL A 7 -4.63 -8.53 0.94
N ASP A 8 -4.33 -8.14 -0.31
CA ASP A 8 -3.12 -7.39 -0.65
C ASP A 8 -3.27 -5.87 -0.55
N THR A 9 -2.18 -5.16 -0.84
CA THR A 9 -2.15 -3.69 -0.86
C THR A 9 -3.14 -3.09 -1.88
N SER A 10 -3.40 -3.76 -3.00
CA SER A 10 -4.28 -3.23 -4.05
C SER A 10 -5.73 -3.16 -3.59
N ILE A 11 -6.22 -4.24 -2.94
CA ILE A 11 -7.55 -4.26 -2.31
C ILE A 11 -7.65 -3.18 -1.23
N GLN A 12 -6.62 -3.04 -0.39
CA GLN A 12 -6.61 -2.06 0.69
C GLN A 12 -6.65 -0.61 0.17
N ILE A 13 -5.92 -0.31 -0.90
CA ILE A 13 -5.99 1.01 -1.55
C ILE A 13 -7.36 1.24 -2.18
N SER A 14 -7.92 0.25 -2.88
CA SER A 14 -9.22 0.35 -3.54
C SER A 14 -10.39 0.52 -2.57
N LYS A 15 -10.32 -0.04 -1.35
CA LYS A 15 -11.29 0.24 -0.29
C LYS A 15 -11.37 1.72 0.08
N VAL A 16 -10.25 2.42 -0.02
CA VAL A 16 -10.12 3.82 0.41
C VAL A 16 -10.39 4.78 -0.75
N LEU A 17 -9.73 4.54 -1.88
CA LEU A 17 -9.67 5.46 -3.01
C LEU A 17 -10.36 4.94 -4.28
N GLY A 18 -10.88 3.71 -4.27
CA GLY A 18 -11.61 3.15 -5.41
C GLY A 18 -12.94 3.85 -5.66
N ALA A 19 -13.55 3.57 -6.81
CA ALA A 19 -14.92 4.01 -7.10
C ALA A 19 -15.92 3.37 -6.12
N GLU A 20 -17.08 3.99 -5.90
CA GLU A 20 -18.07 3.48 -4.93
C GLU A 20 -18.55 2.06 -5.26
N GLU A 21 -18.75 1.73 -6.54
CA GLU A 21 -19.09 0.36 -6.95
C GLU A 21 -17.96 -0.63 -6.59
N GLN A 22 -16.70 -0.25 -6.84
CA GLN A 22 -15.54 -1.07 -6.51
C GLN A 22 -15.43 -1.29 -5.01
N LYS A 23 -15.64 -0.25 -4.20
CA LYS A 23 -15.66 -0.35 -2.73
C LYS A 23 -16.76 -1.30 -2.26
N ALA A 24 -17.98 -1.14 -2.77
CA ALA A 24 -19.12 -1.98 -2.43
C ALA A 24 -18.87 -3.46 -2.78
N ARG A 25 -18.29 -3.73 -3.96
CA ARG A 25 -17.90 -5.09 -4.38
C ARG A 25 -16.85 -5.70 -3.44
N ILE A 26 -15.79 -4.96 -3.11
CA ILE A 26 -14.77 -5.41 -2.17
C ILE A 26 -15.43 -5.75 -0.83
N LEU A 27 -16.17 -4.81 -0.25
CA LEU A 27 -16.81 -4.98 1.06
C LEU A 27 -17.75 -6.20 1.08
N THR A 28 -18.59 -6.34 0.06
CA THR A 28 -19.48 -7.50 -0.10
C THR A 28 -18.71 -8.82 -0.17
N ARG A 29 -17.55 -8.84 -0.84
CA ARG A 29 -16.71 -10.04 -0.93
C ARG A 29 -16.06 -10.37 0.42
N LEU A 30 -15.58 -9.37 1.15
CA LEU A 30 -14.99 -9.55 2.47
C LEU A 30 -16.02 -10.03 3.49
N GLU A 31 -17.25 -9.50 3.46
CA GLU A 31 -18.34 -9.89 4.36
C GLU A 31 -18.80 -11.35 4.18
N ARG A 32 -18.60 -11.92 2.99
CA ARG A 32 -18.96 -13.32 2.70
C ARG A 32 -17.89 -14.33 3.11
N ALA A 33 -16.66 -13.87 3.34
CA ALA A 33 -15.57 -14.75 3.75
C ALA A 33 -15.71 -15.13 5.23
N GLU A 34 -15.27 -16.33 5.58
CA GLU A 34 -15.28 -16.82 6.95
C GLU A 34 -14.21 -16.10 7.79
N HIS A 35 -13.01 -15.92 7.21
CA HIS A 35 -11.94 -15.14 7.80
C HIS A 35 -11.25 -14.30 6.72
N VAL A 36 -10.89 -13.07 7.08
CA VAL A 36 -10.14 -12.16 6.21
C VAL A 36 -8.93 -11.65 6.98
N VAL A 37 -7.74 -11.88 6.45
CA VAL A 37 -6.47 -11.45 7.05
C VAL A 37 -5.64 -10.63 6.06
N THR A 38 -4.64 -9.95 6.60
CA THR A 38 -3.60 -9.27 5.81
C THR A 38 -2.28 -9.29 6.59
N SER A 39 -1.22 -8.67 6.07
CA SER A 39 0.09 -8.64 6.73
C SER A 39 0.56 -7.24 7.11
N SER A 40 1.48 -7.16 8.07
CA SER A 40 2.18 -5.92 8.41
C SER A 40 2.97 -5.39 7.21
N TYR A 41 3.43 -6.25 6.31
CA TYR A 41 4.07 -5.82 5.06
C TYR A 41 3.08 -5.11 4.13
N VAL A 42 1.85 -5.60 4.00
CA VAL A 42 0.77 -4.93 3.27
C VAL A 42 0.44 -3.57 3.91
N LEU A 43 0.40 -3.48 5.25
CA LEU A 43 0.22 -2.21 5.96
C LEU A 43 1.38 -1.23 5.68
N MET A 44 2.62 -1.71 5.69
CA MET A 44 3.80 -0.91 5.34
C MET A 44 3.69 -0.37 3.90
N GLU A 45 3.32 -1.21 2.94
CA GLU A 45 3.13 -0.80 1.56
C GLU A 45 2.02 0.25 1.42
N PHE A 46 0.89 0.04 2.12
CA PHE A 46 -0.23 0.96 2.16
C PHE A 46 0.19 2.32 2.73
N ASN A 47 0.85 2.34 3.89
CA ASN A 47 1.31 3.58 4.52
C ASN A 47 2.34 4.31 3.65
N ARG A 48 3.31 3.59 3.08
CA ARG A 48 4.31 4.16 2.18
C ARG A 48 3.68 4.85 0.97
N ARG A 49 2.55 4.34 0.48
CA ARG A 49 1.83 4.89 -0.68
C ARG A 49 0.84 5.96 -0.22
N ILE A 50 -0.25 5.57 0.43
CA ILE A 50 -1.39 6.44 0.68
C ILE A 50 -1.13 7.45 1.80
N LEU A 51 -0.57 7.00 2.92
CA LEU A 51 -0.30 7.89 4.05
C LEU A 51 0.80 8.90 3.71
N SER A 52 1.86 8.49 3.00
CA SER A 52 2.86 9.42 2.48
C SER A 52 2.26 10.46 1.54
N ASP A 53 1.37 10.04 0.63
CA ASP A 53 0.69 10.94 -0.31
C ASP A 53 -0.24 11.93 0.42
N ALA A 54 -0.97 11.48 1.44
CA ALA A 54 -1.81 12.34 2.29
C ALA A 54 -0.99 13.36 3.09
N VAL A 55 0.14 12.95 3.69
CA VAL A 55 1.05 13.86 4.40
C VAL A 55 1.65 14.89 3.46
N TRP A 56 2.01 14.49 2.25
CA TRP A 56 2.48 15.42 1.23
C TRP A 56 1.39 16.40 0.80
N LEU A 57 0.16 15.93 0.54
CA LEU A 57 -0.98 16.81 0.25
C LEU A 57 -1.19 17.84 1.37
N HIS A 58 -1.11 17.42 2.63
CA HIS A 58 -1.26 18.30 3.78
C HIS A 58 -0.17 19.38 3.79
N SER A 59 1.09 19.00 3.49
CA SER A 59 2.17 19.98 3.36
C SER A 59 1.87 21.03 2.28
N LEU A 60 1.35 20.62 1.12
CA LEU A 60 0.95 21.53 0.05
C LEU A 60 -0.21 22.43 0.46
N MET A 61 -1.23 21.89 1.10
CA MET A 61 -2.45 22.62 1.47
C MET A 61 -2.24 23.67 2.58
N LYS A 62 -1.11 23.63 3.27
CA LYS A 62 -0.76 24.65 4.28
C LYS A 62 -0.25 25.95 3.67
N ASP A 63 0.53 25.84 2.61
CA ASP A 63 1.11 26.98 1.88
C ASP A 63 0.20 27.39 0.71
N ILE A 64 -0.49 26.37 0.20
CA ILE A 64 -1.62 26.30 -0.70
C ILE A 64 -2.90 27.01 -0.22
N ARG A 65 -3.47 28.06 -0.82
CA ARG A 65 -4.85 28.50 -0.45
C ARG A 65 -5.82 28.66 -1.62
N ARG A 66 -5.35 28.38 -2.83
CA ARG A 66 -6.15 28.46 -4.05
C ARG A 66 -6.16 27.09 -4.71
N LEU A 67 -7.35 26.62 -5.07
CA LEU A 67 -7.50 25.31 -5.70
C LEU A 67 -6.64 25.16 -6.96
N ALA A 68 -6.68 26.14 -7.85
CA ALA A 68 -5.95 26.09 -9.12
C ALA A 68 -4.44 26.00 -8.92
N GLU A 69 -3.90 26.68 -7.91
CA GLU A 69 -2.48 26.60 -7.53
C GLU A 69 -2.15 25.21 -6.97
N LEU A 70 -3.00 24.66 -6.10
CA LEU A 70 -2.80 23.34 -5.50
C LEU A 70 -2.77 22.26 -6.59
N LEU A 71 -3.76 22.25 -7.50
CA LEU A 71 -3.83 21.29 -8.59
C LEU A 71 -2.63 21.40 -9.54
N ARG A 72 -2.20 22.63 -9.85
CA ARG A 72 -0.97 22.83 -10.64
C ARG A 72 0.26 22.28 -9.91
N ARG A 73 0.38 22.52 -8.60
CA ARG A 73 1.53 22.02 -7.81
C ARG A 73 1.55 20.49 -7.77
N ILE A 74 0.39 19.86 -7.56
CA ILE A 74 0.25 18.40 -7.65
C ILE A 74 0.66 17.88 -9.03
N ALA A 75 0.27 18.61 -10.09
CA ALA A 75 0.60 18.22 -11.46
C ALA A 75 2.08 18.39 -11.84
N GLN A 76 2.78 19.37 -11.26
CA GLN A 76 4.19 19.69 -11.52
C GLN A 76 5.16 18.88 -10.65
N ASP A 77 4.87 18.75 -9.36
CA ASP A 77 5.78 18.15 -8.39
C ASP A 77 5.48 16.66 -8.13
N GLY A 78 4.26 16.20 -8.43
CA GLY A 78 3.85 14.83 -8.21
C GLY A 78 4.42 13.88 -9.28
N PHE A 79 5.02 12.77 -8.85
CA PHE A 79 5.52 11.74 -9.76
C PHE A 79 4.48 10.64 -10.00
N GLY A 80 4.03 10.46 -11.25
CA GLY A 80 3.22 9.31 -11.69
C GLY A 80 2.09 8.93 -10.74
N ARG A 81 2.26 7.82 -9.99
CA ARG A 81 1.27 7.27 -9.05
C ARG A 81 0.99 8.17 -7.84
N GLN A 82 2.00 8.88 -7.32
CA GLN A 82 1.81 9.82 -6.21
C GLN A 82 0.83 10.94 -6.60
N LYS A 83 0.97 11.48 -7.82
CA LYS A 83 0.04 12.48 -8.38
C LYS A 83 -1.39 11.94 -8.40
N TYR A 84 -1.58 10.73 -8.92
CA TYR A 84 -2.90 10.11 -9.02
C TYR A 84 -3.57 9.90 -7.66
N ASN A 85 -2.89 9.26 -6.72
CA ASN A 85 -3.41 9.04 -5.37
C ASN A 85 -3.71 10.35 -4.63
N THR A 86 -2.81 11.34 -4.76
CA THR A 86 -3.00 12.66 -4.14
C THR A 86 -4.28 13.33 -4.65
N ILE A 87 -4.54 13.26 -5.96
CA ILE A 87 -5.77 13.76 -6.55
C ILE A 87 -6.98 12.99 -6.00
N LEU A 88 -6.92 11.66 -5.92
CA LEU A 88 -8.04 10.87 -5.38
C LEU A 88 -8.34 11.18 -3.90
N ILE A 89 -7.30 11.32 -3.08
CA ILE A 89 -7.43 11.72 -1.67
C ILE A 89 -8.10 13.09 -1.60
N PHE A 90 -7.62 14.05 -2.38
CA PHE A 90 -8.21 15.38 -2.42
C PHE A 90 -9.67 15.36 -2.88
N SER A 91 -9.98 14.67 -3.99
CA SER A 91 -11.35 14.51 -4.49
C SER A 91 -12.29 13.85 -3.49
N LYS A 92 -11.81 12.86 -2.73
CA LYS A 92 -12.57 12.24 -1.63
C LYS A 92 -12.93 13.27 -0.56
N LEU A 93 -11.96 14.05 -0.10
CA LEU A 93 -12.19 15.11 0.88
C LEU A 93 -13.17 16.17 0.38
N LEU A 94 -13.14 16.49 -0.92
CA LEU A 94 -14.14 17.37 -1.53
C LEU A 94 -15.54 16.78 -1.45
N GLY A 95 -15.71 15.51 -1.82
CA GLY A 95 -17.00 14.84 -1.75
C GLY A 95 -17.58 14.77 -0.33
N GLU A 96 -16.73 14.68 0.69
CA GLU A 96 -17.15 14.60 2.09
C GLU A 96 -17.47 15.96 2.72
N HIS A 97 -16.91 17.06 2.19
CA HIS A 97 -16.98 18.38 2.82
C HIS A 97 -17.57 19.50 1.95
N SER A 98 -17.81 19.24 0.67
CA SER A 98 -18.56 20.14 -0.21
C SER A 98 -19.95 19.55 -0.48
N ASP A 99 -20.97 20.39 -0.40
CA ASP A 99 -22.35 20.07 -0.77
C ASP A 99 -22.56 20.05 -2.30
N GLY A 100 -21.49 19.78 -3.06
CA GLY A 100 -21.46 19.90 -4.52
C GLY A 100 -21.32 21.33 -5.03
N THR A 101 -21.33 22.36 -4.16
CA THR A 101 -21.07 23.74 -4.60
C THR A 101 -19.57 24.04 -4.62
N LEU A 102 -19.05 24.34 -5.82
CA LEU A 102 -17.64 24.59 -6.11
C LEU A 102 -17.15 25.98 -5.64
N VAL A 103 -17.61 26.50 -4.50
CA VAL A 103 -17.04 27.76 -3.94
C VAL A 103 -15.76 27.43 -3.16
N MET A 104 -14.79 26.88 -3.87
CA MET A 104 -13.63 26.18 -3.30
C MET A 104 -12.56 27.07 -2.67
N ASP A 105 -12.63 28.38 -2.90
CA ASP A 105 -11.61 29.33 -2.43
C ASP A 105 -12.07 30.16 -1.22
N THR A 106 -13.13 29.75 -0.50
CA THR A 106 -13.46 30.37 0.79
C THR A 106 -12.51 29.87 1.89
N PRO A 107 -12.07 30.75 2.81
CA PRO A 107 -11.27 30.34 3.96
C PRO A 107 -11.94 29.26 4.82
N GLU A 108 -13.28 29.26 4.89
CA GLU A 108 -14.07 28.29 5.66
C GLU A 108 -14.00 26.89 5.07
N ILE A 109 -14.20 26.75 3.75
CA ILE A 109 -14.11 25.47 3.05
C ILE A 109 -12.67 24.95 3.14
N TRP A 110 -11.68 25.82 2.91
CA TRP A 110 -10.27 25.41 3.02
C TRP A 110 -9.93 24.85 4.41
N ARG A 111 -10.41 25.51 5.48
CA ARG A 111 -10.23 25.05 6.85
C ARG A 111 -10.87 23.68 7.08
N LYS A 112 -12.08 23.45 6.55
CA LYS A 112 -12.75 22.14 6.62
C LYS A 112 -11.97 21.06 5.89
N LEU A 113 -11.45 21.34 4.70
CA LEU A 113 -10.67 20.38 3.91
C LEU A 113 -9.34 20.03 4.58
N VAL A 114 -8.62 21.02 5.10
CA VAL A 114 -7.40 20.77 5.88
C VAL A 114 -7.73 19.93 7.11
N LYS A 115 -8.79 20.27 7.85
CA LYS A 115 -9.20 19.50 9.03
C LYS A 115 -9.60 18.06 8.68
N GLY A 116 -10.36 17.87 7.61
CA GLY A 116 -10.72 16.56 7.09
C GLY A 116 -9.50 15.73 6.70
N LEU A 117 -8.47 16.37 6.11
CA LEU A 117 -7.20 15.71 5.81
C LEU A 117 -6.41 15.32 7.07
N GLU A 118 -6.38 16.18 8.10
CA GLU A 118 -5.78 15.84 9.40
C GLU A 118 -6.49 14.62 10.01
N ASP A 119 -7.82 14.61 10.01
CA ASP A 119 -8.64 13.51 10.51
C ASP A 119 -8.41 12.23 9.70
N PHE A 120 -8.27 12.39 8.38
CA PHE A 120 -7.94 11.30 7.46
C PHE A 120 -6.59 10.65 7.79
N ILE A 121 -5.57 11.48 8.04
CA ILE A 121 -4.22 11.05 8.43
C ILE A 121 -4.19 10.43 9.84
N ASP A 122 -4.83 11.06 10.82
CA ASP A 122 -4.73 10.70 12.23
C ASP A 122 -5.46 9.40 12.56
N TRP A 123 -6.60 9.11 11.92
CA TRP A 123 -7.37 7.88 12.23
C TRP A 123 -8.09 7.21 11.07
N GLN A 124 -8.62 7.95 10.07
CA GLN A 124 -9.51 7.32 9.09
C GLN A 124 -8.76 6.32 8.20
N LEU A 125 -7.52 6.63 7.79
CA LEU A 125 -6.73 5.73 6.95
C LEU A 125 -6.51 4.36 7.62
N HIS A 126 -6.11 4.37 8.90
CA HIS A 126 -5.88 3.13 9.63
C HIS A 126 -7.19 2.35 9.86
N ARG A 127 -8.28 3.07 10.22
CA ARG A 127 -9.60 2.46 10.38
C ARG A 127 -10.09 1.81 9.07
N GLN A 128 -9.93 2.49 7.94
CA GLN A 128 -10.35 1.98 6.64
C GLN A 128 -9.50 0.80 6.18
N PHE A 129 -8.19 0.81 6.47
CA PHE A 129 -7.31 -0.34 6.24
C PHE A 129 -7.82 -1.58 6.98
N LEU A 130 -8.17 -1.44 8.27
CA LEU A 130 -8.65 -2.56 9.10
C LEU A 130 -10.11 -2.98 8.83
N MET A 131 -10.89 -2.17 8.09
CA MET A 131 -12.30 -2.48 7.81
C MET A 131 -12.46 -3.83 7.08
N GLY A 132 -13.22 -4.75 7.66
CA GLY A 132 -13.42 -6.09 7.09
C GLY A 132 -12.24 -7.05 7.26
N ILE A 133 -11.23 -6.70 8.08
CA ILE A 133 -10.16 -7.61 8.51
C ILE A 133 -10.56 -8.21 9.86
N ASP A 134 -10.40 -9.51 10.02
CA ASP A 134 -10.64 -10.21 11.27
C ASP A 134 -9.59 -9.80 12.31
N LEU A 135 -10.05 -9.15 13.39
CA LEU A 135 -9.21 -8.68 14.48
C LEU A 135 -8.96 -9.73 15.59
N THR A 136 -9.57 -10.92 15.50
CA THR A 136 -9.59 -11.93 16.57
C THR A 136 -8.53 -13.03 16.41
N PHE A 137 -8.08 -13.30 15.18
CA PHE A 137 -6.82 -14.00 14.88
C PHE A 137 -5.67 -12.98 14.92
N PRO A 138 -4.35 -13.32 14.94
CA PRO A 138 -3.30 -12.31 14.70
C PRO A 138 -3.56 -11.60 13.37
N SER A 139 -4.26 -10.47 13.45
CA SER A 139 -5.07 -9.86 12.39
C SER A 139 -4.23 -9.22 11.30
N LEU A 140 -3.01 -8.92 11.69
CA LEU A 140 -1.90 -8.53 10.86
C LEU A 140 -0.82 -9.57 11.08
N MET A 141 -0.66 -10.46 10.12
CA MET A 141 0.47 -11.37 10.14
C MET A 141 1.75 -10.56 10.07
N ASN A 142 2.64 -10.77 11.03
CA ASN A 142 3.83 -9.97 11.18
C ASN A 142 5.09 -10.78 10.84
N THR A 143 5.02 -11.61 9.81
CA THR A 143 6.10 -12.54 9.43
C THR A 143 7.40 -11.79 9.12
N THR A 144 7.31 -10.65 8.42
CA THR A 144 8.47 -9.81 8.14
C THR A 144 8.97 -8.98 9.31
N GLU A 145 8.20 -8.83 10.40
CA GLU A 145 8.49 -7.95 11.53
C GLU A 145 8.97 -6.55 11.10
N CYS A 146 8.34 -5.99 10.05
CA CYS A 146 8.78 -4.72 9.49
C CYS A 146 8.48 -3.56 10.43
N SER A 147 9.50 -2.99 11.08
CA SER A 147 9.34 -1.83 11.98
C SER A 147 8.67 -0.61 11.34
N ILE A 148 8.75 -0.44 10.01
CA ILE A 148 8.10 0.66 9.28
C ILE A 148 6.58 0.49 9.23
N ALA A 149 6.06 -0.74 9.26
CA ALA A 149 4.63 -1.01 9.23
C ALA A 149 3.87 -0.32 10.39
N HIS A 150 4.56 -0.14 11.51
CA HIS A 150 4.01 0.41 12.75
C HIS A 150 4.40 1.87 12.99
N GLN A 151 5.05 2.53 12.01
CA GLN A 151 5.36 3.95 12.11
C GLN A 151 4.13 4.78 11.77
N PHE A 152 3.86 5.77 12.61
CA PHE A 152 2.80 6.75 12.40
C PHE A 152 3.40 8.13 12.11
N PRO A 153 2.69 8.99 11.36
CA PRO A 153 3.12 10.36 11.15
C PRO A 153 3.20 11.10 12.49
N THR A 154 4.20 11.97 12.63
CA THR A 154 4.35 12.83 13.81
C THR A 154 4.07 14.27 13.43
N LYS A 155 3.47 15.04 14.35
CA LYS A 155 3.30 16.49 14.19
C LYS A 155 4.54 17.19 14.74
N ARG A 156 5.19 18.02 13.92
CA ARG A 156 6.22 18.96 14.37
C ARG A 156 5.75 20.39 14.16
N GLN A 157 6.27 21.33 14.95
CA GLN A 157 6.10 22.75 14.65
C GLN A 157 7.15 23.20 13.64
N THR A 158 6.72 23.94 12.62
CA THR A 158 7.64 24.65 11.72
C THR A 158 8.26 25.85 12.44
N LYS A 159 9.30 26.46 11.85
CA LYS A 159 9.90 27.71 12.37
C LYS A 159 8.89 28.86 12.51
N GLU A 160 7.78 28.79 11.78
CA GLU A 160 6.68 29.76 11.78
C GLU A 160 5.57 29.38 12.78
N GLY A 161 5.76 28.36 13.62
CA GLY A 161 4.79 27.91 14.61
C GLY A 161 3.62 27.07 14.06
N LYS A 162 3.63 26.70 12.77
CA LYS A 162 2.55 25.90 12.16
C LYS A 162 2.80 24.40 12.39
N ALA A 163 1.77 23.63 12.73
CA ALA A 163 1.88 22.16 12.83
C ALA A 163 2.04 21.51 11.44
N GLU A 164 2.99 20.61 11.28
CA GLU A 164 3.28 19.88 10.03
C GLU A 164 3.43 18.39 10.33
N TYR A 165 2.80 17.55 9.51
CA TYR A 165 3.03 16.11 9.56
C TYR A 165 4.37 15.75 8.93
N VAL A 166 5.12 14.90 9.63
CA VAL A 166 6.30 14.25 9.11
C VAL A 166 6.10 12.75 9.20
N TYR A 167 6.15 12.10 8.05
CA TYR A 167 6.14 10.66 7.96
C TYR A 167 7.48 10.18 7.41
N ARG A 168 8.23 9.47 8.26
CA ARG A 168 9.48 8.82 7.86
C ARG A 168 9.11 7.38 7.52
N TYR A 169 9.40 6.96 6.30
CA TYR A 169 9.21 5.56 5.88
C TYR A 169 10.51 4.98 5.30
N THR A 170 11.64 5.61 5.61
CA THR A 170 12.95 5.19 5.14
C THR A 170 13.46 4.06 6.02
N CYS A 171 13.74 2.92 5.40
CA CYS A 171 14.46 1.82 6.00
C CYS A 171 15.95 2.20 6.07
N ARG A 172 16.51 2.36 7.27
CA ARG A 172 17.96 2.54 7.49
C ARG A 172 18.54 1.24 8.00
N ARG A 173 19.63 0.76 7.41
CA ARG A 173 20.16 -0.58 7.69
C ARG A 173 20.58 -0.74 9.15
N GLU A 174 21.18 0.30 9.72
CA GLU A 174 21.75 0.33 11.07
C GLU A 174 20.65 0.38 12.15
N GLU A 175 19.46 0.85 11.79
CA GLU A 175 18.34 1.09 12.71
C GLU A 175 17.21 0.07 12.51
N VAL A 176 17.18 -0.64 11.37
CA VAL A 176 16.06 -1.51 11.03
C VAL A 176 16.18 -2.90 11.63
N HIS A 177 15.20 -3.23 12.44
CA HIS A 177 14.88 -4.60 12.81
C HIS A 177 13.73 -5.09 11.91
N CYS A 178 14.01 -6.13 11.12
CA CYS A 178 13.02 -6.90 10.37
C CYS A 178 13.55 -8.30 10.10
N ARG A 179 12.63 -9.26 9.91
CA ARG A 179 12.87 -10.67 9.60
C ARG A 179 12.78 -11.02 8.13
N LEU A 180 12.70 -10.01 7.26
CA LEU A 180 12.66 -10.23 5.81
C LEU A 180 13.82 -11.12 5.30
N PRO A 181 15.09 -10.95 5.73
CA PRO A 181 16.16 -11.85 5.27
C PRO A 181 15.93 -13.31 5.65
N GLN A 182 15.39 -13.56 6.85
CA GLN A 182 15.08 -14.90 7.34
C GLN A 182 13.94 -15.52 6.52
N LEU A 183 12.87 -14.76 6.28
CA LEU A 183 11.77 -15.20 5.44
C LEU A 183 12.25 -15.58 4.03
N LEU A 184 13.07 -14.74 3.39
CA LEU A 184 13.61 -15.04 2.06
C LEU A 184 14.53 -16.26 2.07
N GLN A 185 15.29 -16.47 3.15
CA GLN A 185 16.15 -17.63 3.33
C GLN A 185 15.35 -18.92 3.53
N GLU A 186 14.25 -18.87 4.29
CA GLU A 186 13.34 -20.00 4.54
C GLU A 186 12.64 -20.45 3.25
N HIS A 187 12.39 -19.52 2.32
CA HIS A 187 11.76 -19.78 1.01
C HIS A 187 12.74 -19.79 -0.17
N ALA A 188 14.04 -19.98 0.08
CA ALA A 188 15.08 -19.85 -0.96
C ALA A 188 14.86 -20.80 -2.17
N ASP A 189 14.43 -22.04 -1.93
CA ASP A 189 14.19 -23.05 -2.97
C ASP A 189 12.98 -22.71 -3.85
N GLU A 190 11.92 -22.17 -3.24
CA GLU A 190 10.74 -21.69 -3.94
C GLU A 190 11.09 -20.47 -4.82
N LEU A 191 11.90 -19.55 -4.30
CA LEU A 191 12.39 -18.38 -5.03
C LEU A 191 13.29 -18.77 -6.22
N LEU A 192 14.13 -19.79 -6.08
CA LEU A 192 14.92 -20.35 -7.17
C LEU A 192 14.04 -20.97 -8.28
N THR A 193 12.97 -21.66 -7.87
CA THR A 193 12.01 -22.25 -8.79
C THR A 193 11.25 -21.17 -9.56
N LEU A 194 10.83 -20.11 -8.87
CA LEU A 194 10.22 -18.92 -9.47
C LEU A 194 11.12 -18.26 -10.53
N GLU A 195 12.39 -18.00 -10.21
CA GLU A 195 13.35 -17.42 -11.17
C GLU A 195 13.43 -18.26 -12.44
N ARG A 196 13.60 -19.58 -12.31
CA ARG A 196 13.73 -20.49 -13.45
C ARG A 196 12.48 -20.55 -14.34
N ILE A 197 11.30 -20.67 -13.75
CA ILE A 197 10.05 -20.81 -14.52
C ILE A 197 9.78 -19.53 -15.32
N LEU A 198 10.04 -18.37 -14.70
CA LEU A 198 9.69 -17.08 -15.27
C LEU A 198 10.72 -16.56 -16.28
N ASP A 199 11.97 -17.01 -16.21
CA ASP A 199 12.95 -16.87 -17.29
C ASP A 199 12.53 -17.65 -18.55
N GLY A 200 11.84 -18.78 -18.39
CA GLY A 200 11.39 -19.63 -19.50
C GLY A 200 10.04 -19.25 -20.12
N GLN A 201 9.13 -18.62 -19.37
CA GLN A 201 7.72 -18.42 -19.78
C GLN A 201 7.34 -16.98 -20.17
N GLY A 202 8.29 -16.10 -20.45
CA GLY A 202 7.97 -14.75 -20.93
C GLY A 202 7.36 -13.87 -19.84
N ALA A 203 8.00 -13.83 -18.66
CA ALA A 203 7.59 -12.96 -17.57
C ALA A 203 7.39 -11.50 -18.00
N ASN A 204 6.37 -10.85 -17.44
CA ASN A 204 6.15 -9.42 -17.69
C ASN A 204 7.33 -8.57 -17.15
N ALA A 205 7.41 -7.31 -17.59
CA ALA A 205 8.54 -6.44 -17.25
C ALA A 205 8.70 -6.19 -15.74
N GLU A 206 7.61 -6.14 -14.98
CA GLU A 206 7.64 -5.89 -13.53
C GLU A 206 8.11 -7.12 -12.76
N LEU A 207 7.63 -8.31 -13.12
CA LEU A 207 8.13 -9.57 -12.58
C LEU A 207 9.63 -9.73 -12.86
N ARG A 208 10.09 -9.44 -14.08
CA ARG A 208 11.53 -9.44 -14.40
C ARG A 208 12.35 -8.49 -13.53
N LYS A 209 11.81 -7.31 -13.17
CA LYS A 209 12.48 -6.38 -12.25
C LYS A 209 12.56 -6.92 -10.82
N ALA A 210 11.56 -7.66 -10.37
CA ALA A 210 11.56 -8.33 -9.07
C ALA A 210 12.60 -9.47 -9.04
N PHE A 211 12.65 -10.31 -10.07
CA PHE A 211 13.64 -11.41 -10.15
C PHE A 211 15.06 -10.90 -10.33
N SER A 212 15.28 -9.89 -11.17
CA SER A 212 16.58 -9.22 -11.23
C SER A 212 17.02 -8.68 -9.86
N ALA A 213 16.08 -8.19 -9.04
CA ALA A 213 16.40 -7.78 -7.67
C ALA A 213 16.69 -8.98 -6.76
N LEU A 214 15.96 -10.10 -6.88
CA LEU A 214 16.24 -11.34 -6.14
C LEU A 214 17.64 -11.87 -6.43
N SER A 215 18.00 -12.01 -7.71
CA SER A 215 19.33 -12.50 -8.11
C SER A 215 20.43 -11.56 -7.61
N GLN A 216 20.25 -10.23 -7.74
CA GLN A 216 21.17 -9.23 -7.19
C GLN A 216 21.34 -9.32 -5.68
N ILE A 217 20.26 -9.57 -4.93
CA ILE A 217 20.30 -9.74 -3.48
C ILE A 217 21.06 -11.02 -3.11
N ARG A 218 20.77 -12.13 -3.79
CA ARG A 218 21.41 -13.43 -3.52
C ARG A 218 22.91 -13.41 -3.80
N GLU A 219 23.31 -12.77 -4.90
CA GLU A 219 24.71 -12.63 -5.33
C GLU A 219 25.46 -11.54 -4.55
N HIS A 220 24.75 -10.72 -3.78
CA HIS A 220 25.39 -9.71 -2.94
C HIS A 220 26.25 -10.37 -1.86
N LYS A 221 27.38 -9.76 -1.52
CA LYS A 221 28.31 -10.24 -0.47
C LYS A 221 27.67 -10.46 0.92
N GLU A 222 26.50 -9.86 1.16
CA GLU A 222 25.74 -9.96 2.42
C GLU A 222 24.52 -10.89 2.29
N GLY A 223 24.31 -11.50 1.12
CA GLY A 223 23.15 -12.33 0.80
C GLY A 223 21.83 -11.60 1.05
N TRP A 224 20.86 -12.31 1.66
CA TRP A 224 19.53 -11.77 1.97
C TRP A 224 19.53 -10.52 2.86
N ASN A 225 20.59 -10.26 3.63
CA ASN A 225 20.72 -9.01 4.39
C ASN A 225 20.86 -7.77 3.50
N ALA A 226 21.14 -7.92 2.19
CA ALA A 226 21.07 -6.85 1.19
C ALA A 226 19.66 -6.24 1.03
N THR A 227 18.62 -6.91 1.55
CA THR A 227 17.25 -6.38 1.58
C THR A 227 17.02 -5.33 2.68
N LYS A 228 17.86 -5.29 3.73
CA LYS A 228 17.77 -4.33 4.83
C LYS A 228 18.36 -2.99 4.45
N GLY A 229 17.66 -1.92 4.82
CA GLY A 229 18.09 -0.53 4.60
C GLY A 229 18.10 -0.09 3.14
N SER A 230 17.53 -0.88 2.23
CA SER A 230 17.54 -0.62 0.80
C SER A 230 16.12 -0.58 0.24
N LYS A 231 15.96 0.02 -0.94
CA LYS A 231 14.72 -0.04 -1.71
C LYS A 231 14.51 -1.43 -2.36
N ASN A 232 15.41 -2.39 -2.13
CA ASN A 232 15.32 -3.71 -2.74
C ASN A 232 14.12 -4.49 -2.19
N CYS A 233 13.80 -4.37 -0.90
CA CYS A 233 12.57 -4.96 -0.34
C CYS A 233 11.32 -4.49 -1.10
N TRP A 234 11.24 -3.19 -1.47
CA TRP A 234 10.11 -2.65 -2.20
C TRP A 234 9.97 -3.22 -3.62
N ARG A 235 11.08 -3.60 -4.26
CA ARG A 235 11.07 -4.27 -5.57
C ARG A 235 10.56 -5.69 -5.49
N LEU A 236 10.59 -6.29 -4.30
CA LEU A 236 10.11 -7.63 -4.01
C LEU A 236 8.72 -7.63 -3.37
N GLY A 237 8.01 -6.50 -3.34
CA GLY A 237 6.78 -6.36 -2.57
C GLY A 237 5.74 -7.44 -2.86
N ASP A 238 5.44 -7.68 -4.14
CA ASP A 238 4.46 -8.68 -4.54
C ASP A 238 4.92 -10.12 -4.21
N VAL A 239 6.23 -10.39 -4.31
CA VAL A 239 6.81 -11.69 -3.92
C VAL A 239 6.66 -11.91 -2.41
N ILE A 240 7.03 -10.91 -1.61
CA ILE A 240 6.94 -10.97 -0.14
C ILE A 240 5.50 -11.18 0.30
N ILE A 241 4.56 -10.42 -0.26
CA ILE A 241 3.13 -10.57 0.03
C ILE A 241 2.65 -11.99 -0.32
N THR A 242 3.10 -12.55 -1.45
CA THR A 242 2.70 -13.91 -1.86
C THR A 242 3.26 -14.98 -0.92
N LEU A 243 4.50 -14.82 -0.43
CA LEU A 243 5.11 -15.72 0.56
C LEU A 243 4.40 -15.65 1.92
N GLU A 244 3.85 -14.50 2.29
CA GLU A 244 3.11 -14.33 3.54
C GLU A 244 1.69 -14.93 3.51
N ILE A 245 1.20 -15.43 2.36
CA ILE A 245 -0.13 -16.06 2.27
C ILE A 245 -0.15 -17.38 3.06
N PRO A 246 -1.02 -17.54 4.07
CA PRO A 246 -1.06 -18.74 4.89
C PRO A 246 -1.61 -19.92 4.10
N GLU A 247 -1.30 -21.13 4.57
CA GLU A 247 -1.88 -22.33 3.99
C GLU A 247 -3.41 -22.30 4.10
N GLY A 248 -4.09 -22.71 3.03
CA GLY A 248 -5.55 -22.71 2.96
C GLY A 248 -6.17 -21.33 2.70
N TYR A 249 -5.41 -20.24 2.60
CA TYR A 249 -5.96 -18.92 2.23
C TYR A 249 -5.94 -18.70 0.71
N THR A 250 -6.89 -17.89 0.24
CA THR A 250 -6.93 -17.38 -1.14
C THR A 250 -6.53 -15.91 -1.14
N LEU A 251 -5.55 -15.53 -1.96
CA LEU A 251 -5.20 -14.14 -2.18
C LEU A 251 -6.33 -13.44 -2.94
N LEU A 252 -6.89 -12.37 -2.37
CA LEU A 252 -7.78 -11.45 -3.08
C LEU A 252 -6.96 -10.24 -3.57
N THR A 253 -7.03 -9.95 -4.88
CA THR A 253 -6.26 -8.86 -5.49
C THR A 253 -7.00 -8.23 -6.67
N THR A 254 -6.71 -6.96 -6.97
CA THR A 254 -7.07 -6.33 -8.26
C THR A 254 -5.91 -6.35 -9.26
N ASN A 255 -4.73 -6.84 -8.87
CA ASN A 255 -3.51 -6.83 -9.68
C ASN A 255 -3.15 -8.23 -10.22
N ALA A 256 -4.03 -8.75 -11.07
CA ALA A 256 -3.89 -10.07 -11.68
C ALA A 256 -2.54 -10.31 -12.36
N ARG A 257 -2.03 -9.30 -13.06
CA ARG A 257 -0.79 -9.38 -13.83
C ARG A 257 0.43 -9.74 -12.98
N HIS A 258 0.44 -9.33 -11.71
CA HIS A 258 1.58 -9.55 -10.83
C HIS A 258 1.37 -10.82 -9.99
N PHE A 259 0.18 -10.99 -9.42
CA PHE A 259 -0.05 -12.03 -8.43
C PHE A 259 -0.46 -13.39 -9.01
N LEU A 260 -1.12 -13.46 -10.18
CA LEU A 260 -1.48 -14.76 -10.76
C LEU A 260 -0.25 -15.63 -11.02
N PRO A 261 0.82 -15.15 -11.71
CA PRO A 261 1.98 -16.00 -11.98
C PRO A 261 2.73 -16.40 -10.70
N LEU A 262 2.79 -15.49 -9.71
CA LEU A 262 3.44 -15.77 -8.43
C LEU A 262 2.67 -16.85 -7.65
N CYS A 263 1.35 -16.72 -7.57
CA CYS A 263 0.51 -17.69 -6.87
C CYS A 263 0.53 -19.06 -7.56
N GLU A 264 0.48 -19.10 -8.89
CA GLU A 264 0.55 -20.34 -9.67
C GLU A 264 1.83 -21.12 -9.36
N VAL A 265 2.99 -20.45 -9.41
CA VAL A 265 4.28 -21.11 -9.15
C VAL A 265 4.44 -21.51 -7.68
N LEU A 266 3.96 -20.69 -6.75
CA LEU A 266 4.03 -20.99 -5.30
C LEU A 266 2.90 -21.90 -4.81
N GLY A 267 2.06 -22.43 -5.70
CA GLY A 267 0.93 -23.29 -5.34
C GLY A 267 -0.11 -22.61 -4.45
N LYS A 268 -0.21 -21.27 -4.52
CA LYS A 268 -1.18 -20.47 -3.76
C LYS A 268 -2.44 -20.26 -4.59
N ARG A 269 -3.58 -20.13 -3.91
CA ARG A 269 -4.86 -19.77 -4.54
C ARG A 269 -4.92 -18.25 -4.72
N CYS A 270 -5.43 -17.80 -5.86
CA CYS A 270 -5.57 -16.38 -6.18
C CYS A 270 -6.95 -16.12 -6.79
N GLU A 271 -7.65 -15.13 -6.26
CA GLU A 271 -8.94 -14.63 -6.71
C GLU A 271 -8.76 -13.19 -7.19
N ILE A 272 -9.15 -12.95 -8.46
CA ILE A 272 -9.08 -11.64 -9.06
C ILE A 272 -10.44 -10.97 -8.92
N LEU A 273 -10.48 -9.85 -8.20
CA LEU A 273 -11.65 -9.01 -8.19
C LEU A 273 -11.59 -8.09 -9.42
N PHE A 274 -12.25 -8.51 -10.50
CA PHE A 274 -12.31 -7.71 -11.72
C PHE A 274 -13.00 -6.38 -11.45
N LEU A 275 -12.30 -5.31 -11.82
CA LEU A 275 -12.87 -3.99 -11.98
C LEU A 275 -13.51 -4.00 -13.35
N MET A 276 -14.83 -3.91 -13.42
CA MET A 276 -15.45 -3.69 -14.72
C MET A 276 -15.02 -2.32 -15.20
N SER A 277 -14.18 -2.32 -16.21
CA SER A 277 -14.04 -1.22 -17.15
C SER A 277 -13.93 -1.87 -18.53
N ASP A 278 -15.05 -2.42 -19.00
CA ASP A 278 -15.26 -2.83 -20.38
C ASP A 278 -16.77 -2.69 -20.67
N GLU A 279 -17.19 -1.44 -20.85
CA GLU A 279 -18.00 -1.04 -22.02
C GLU A 279 -17.21 0.04 -22.77
#